data_AF-A0A0D3EKY6-F1
#
_entry.id   AF-A0A0D3EKY6-F1
#
_cell.length_a   1.000
_cell.length_b   1.000
_cell.length_c   1.000
_cell.angle_alpha   90.00
_cell.angle_beta   90.00
_cell.angle_gamma   90.00
#
_symmetry.space_group_name_H-M   'P 1'
#
loop_
_entity.id
_entity.type
_entity.pdbx_description
1 polymer ?
#
loop_
_entity_poly.entity_id
_entity_poly.type
_entity_poly.pdbx_seq_one_letter_code
_entity_poly.pdbx_strand_id
1 'polypeptide(L)'
;MISLHSAPFTLLVKLPGRRRSGLTPPRCAVRGAGNVSSAAVREMAVAEGRRQHEYSIDARLRQLAPEKVSADDRLVDYETLLVARFLDILEDLHGGDFRQVVEDCLRLSGEYQSEGDPARLGELGGLLTSLDVGDAIMVASSFSHMLNLANLAEEIQMVYRKKAEASRRGDFVDEASAPTESDIDETFQRLVRGLGKSPREVFDALRSQTIDLVLTAHPTQSVRRSLLQKHASIRSCLTQLCGEGISDNEEQEIDEALQREILAAFKTDEIRRTPPTPQDEMRAGMSYFHDTIWNGVPKFLRRVDTALKNIGIDERLPYNAPLIQFSSWMGGDRDGS
;
A
#
# COMPACT_ATOMS: atom_id res chain seq x y z
N MET A 1 33.02 -6.28 7.57
CA MET A 1 33.15 -5.28 8.64
C MET A 1 33.58 -3.95 8.01
N ILE A 2 32.61 -3.17 7.52
CA ILE A 2 32.78 -1.76 7.14
C ILE A 2 31.56 -1.08 7.76
N SER A 3 31.81 -0.31 8.82
CA SER A 3 30.83 0.47 9.56
C SER A 3 30.59 1.78 8.81
N LEU A 4 29.37 2.03 8.36
CA LEU A 4 28.94 3.37 7.98
C LEU A 4 28.17 3.96 9.16
N HIS A 5 28.87 4.81 9.92
CA HIS A 5 28.28 5.70 10.90
C HIS A 5 27.38 6.72 10.17
N SER A 6 26.08 6.72 10.45
CA SER A 6 25.23 7.90 10.26
C SER A 6 24.87 8.46 11.64
N ALA A 7 25.37 9.65 11.95
CA ALA A 7 25.00 10.39 13.14
C ALA A 7 23.57 10.98 12.99
N PRO A 8 22.78 11.07 14.06
CA PRO A 8 21.40 11.55 13.99
C PRO A 8 21.36 13.08 13.85
N PHE A 9 20.76 13.56 12.76
CA PHE A 9 20.40 14.97 12.58
C PHE A 9 19.29 15.34 13.59
N THR A 10 19.66 16.10 14.62
CA THR A 10 18.70 16.67 15.58
C THR A 10 18.52 18.15 15.23
N LEU A 11 17.40 18.52 14.58
CA LEU A 11 17.07 19.92 14.34
C LEU A 11 16.04 20.40 15.36
N LEU A 12 16.53 21.00 16.44
CA LEU A 12 15.77 21.66 17.48
C LEU A 12 15.63 23.14 17.09
N VAL A 13 14.51 23.55 16.48
CA VAL A 13 14.26 24.97 16.19
C VAL A 13 12.97 25.45 16.85
N LYS A 14 13.18 26.42 17.75
CA LYS A 14 12.20 27.17 18.52
C LYS A 14 11.56 28.22 17.59
N LEU A 15 10.26 28.12 17.33
CA LEU A 15 9.52 29.09 16.49
C LEU A 15 9.36 30.44 17.21
N PRO A 16 9.76 31.59 16.63
CA PRO A 16 9.31 32.90 17.06
C PRO A 16 7.97 33.27 16.38
N GLY A 17 7.11 33.95 17.14
CA GLY A 17 5.73 34.24 16.76
C GLY A 17 5.55 35.34 15.71
N ARG A 18 4.47 35.16 14.92
CA ARG A 18 3.62 36.12 14.19
C ARG A 18 4.27 37.40 13.61
N ARG A 19 3.98 37.65 12.32
CA ARG A 19 3.22 38.82 11.85
C ARG A 19 2.53 38.51 10.52
N ARG A 20 1.21 38.70 10.48
CA ARG A 20 0.39 38.69 9.25
C ARG A 20 0.46 40.06 8.60
N SER A 21 0.80 40.11 7.33
CA SER A 21 0.47 41.18 6.37
C SER A 21 -0.14 40.46 5.17
N GLY A 22 -1.36 40.68 4.72
CA GLY A 22 -2.00 41.98 4.52
C GLY A 22 -2.13 42.20 3.02
N LEU A 23 -2.95 41.39 2.34
CA LEU A 23 -3.31 41.58 0.93
C LEU A 23 -4.84 41.73 0.85
N THR A 24 -5.26 42.96 0.57
CA THR A 24 -6.63 43.35 0.24
C THR A 24 -7.03 42.79 -1.14
N PRO A 25 -8.23 42.20 -1.30
CA PRO A 25 -8.72 41.81 -2.61
C PRO A 25 -9.38 43.02 -3.33
N PRO A 26 -9.38 43.05 -4.67
CA PRO A 26 -10.15 44.05 -5.41
C PRO A 26 -11.64 43.74 -5.32
N ARG A 27 -12.44 44.78 -5.06
CA ARG A 27 -13.90 44.77 -5.14
C ARG A 27 -14.32 44.55 -6.58
N CYS A 28 -15.08 43.49 -6.85
CA CYS A 28 -15.95 43.43 -8.01
C CYS A 28 -17.39 43.29 -7.52
N ALA A 29 -18.21 44.29 -7.82
CA ALA A 29 -19.62 44.31 -7.49
C ALA A 29 -20.40 43.65 -8.63
N VAL A 30 -21.18 42.62 -8.33
CA VAL A 30 -22.34 42.22 -9.14
C VAL A 30 -23.48 41.84 -8.19
N ARG A 31 -24.57 42.62 -8.25
CA ARG A 31 -25.85 42.33 -7.59
C ARG A 31 -26.73 41.52 -8.56
N GLY A 32 -27.18 40.36 -8.09
CA GLY A 32 -28.55 39.84 -8.22
C GLY A 32 -29.03 39.30 -9.56
N ALA A 33 -29.21 37.97 -9.65
CA ALA A 33 -30.49 37.27 -9.80
C ALA A 33 -30.22 35.78 -10.11
N GLY A 34 -31.10 34.89 -9.68
CA GLY A 34 -30.82 33.46 -9.51
C GLY A 34 -30.48 32.68 -10.78
N ASN A 35 -29.77 31.56 -10.58
CA ASN A 35 -29.92 30.37 -11.39
C ASN A 35 -29.29 29.16 -10.68
N VAL A 36 -30.14 28.21 -10.31
CA VAL A 36 -29.81 26.88 -9.77
C VAL A 36 -28.96 26.06 -10.78
N SER A 37 -28.81 26.55 -12.02
CA SER A 37 -27.98 25.99 -13.09
C SER A 37 -26.47 26.28 -12.98
N SER A 38 -26.01 27.28 -12.21
CA SER A 38 -24.57 27.61 -12.19
C SER A 38 -23.72 26.67 -11.32
N ALA A 39 -24.32 26.06 -10.30
CA ALA A 39 -23.64 25.09 -9.44
C ALA A 39 -23.40 23.77 -10.18
N ALA A 40 -24.44 23.24 -10.84
CA ALA A 40 -24.35 22.01 -11.64
C ALA A 40 -23.37 22.14 -12.82
N VAL A 41 -23.35 23.29 -13.52
CA VAL A 41 -22.38 23.54 -14.60
C VAL A 41 -20.96 23.64 -14.07
N ARG A 42 -20.77 24.19 -12.86
CA ARG A 42 -19.47 24.27 -12.20
C ARG A 42 -19.01 22.90 -11.69
N GLU A 43 -19.91 22.10 -11.14
CA GLU A 43 -19.65 20.69 -10.76
C GLU A 43 -19.32 19.83 -11.97
N MET A 44 -20.04 20.00 -13.09
CA MET A 44 -19.74 19.30 -14.34
C MET A 44 -18.38 19.69 -14.91
N ALA A 45 -18.03 20.98 -14.91
CA ALA A 45 -16.72 21.45 -15.36
C ALA A 45 -15.57 20.98 -14.45
N VAL A 46 -15.79 20.91 -13.14
CA VAL A 46 -14.83 20.34 -12.18
C VAL A 46 -14.70 18.83 -12.38
N ALA A 47 -15.80 18.11 -12.59
CA ALA A 47 -15.79 16.68 -12.87
C ALA A 47 -15.11 16.34 -14.20
N GLU A 48 -15.32 17.16 -15.23
CA GLU A 48 -14.70 17.02 -16.55
C GLU A 48 -13.19 17.34 -16.49
N GLY A 49 -12.80 18.35 -15.70
CA GLY A 49 -11.42 18.60 -15.33
C GLY A 49 -10.78 17.40 -14.63
N ARG A 50 -11.41 16.87 -13.56
CA ARG A 50 -10.89 15.70 -12.82
C ARG A 50 -10.66 14.47 -13.72
N ARG A 51 -11.60 14.18 -14.63
CA ARG A 51 -11.44 13.07 -15.59
C ARG A 51 -10.27 13.26 -16.56
N GLN A 52 -9.99 14.48 -17.01
CA GLN A 52 -8.85 14.75 -17.88
C GLN A 52 -7.51 14.53 -17.16
N HIS A 53 -7.42 14.87 -15.87
CA HIS A 53 -6.22 14.64 -15.08
C HIS A 53 -6.01 13.16 -14.76
N GLU A 54 -7.07 12.45 -14.40
CA GLU A 54 -7.04 11.00 -14.19
C GLU A 54 -6.55 10.27 -15.45
N TYR A 55 -7.03 10.68 -16.63
CA TYR A 55 -6.55 10.18 -17.92
C TYR A 55 -5.06 10.48 -18.17
N SER A 56 -4.56 11.64 -17.75
CA SER A 56 -3.14 12.00 -17.88
C SER A 56 -2.24 11.13 -17.02
N ILE A 57 -2.66 10.85 -15.77
CA ILE A 57 -1.93 9.95 -14.85
C ILE A 57 -1.94 8.52 -15.38
N ASP A 58 -3.10 8.02 -15.81
CA ASP A 58 -3.27 6.70 -16.40
C ASP A 58 -2.36 6.51 -17.61
N ALA A 59 -2.42 7.43 -18.58
CA ALA A 59 -1.61 7.38 -19.79
C ALA A 59 -0.11 7.28 -19.47
N ARG A 60 0.33 7.96 -18.40
CA ARG A 60 1.72 8.01 -18.00
C ARG A 60 2.20 6.75 -17.27
N LEU A 61 1.39 6.22 -16.36
CA LEU A 61 1.67 4.93 -15.74
C LEU A 61 1.68 3.80 -16.78
N ARG A 62 0.81 3.86 -17.78
CA ARG A 62 0.81 2.92 -18.92
C ARG A 62 2.01 3.09 -19.86
N GLN A 63 2.65 4.25 -19.93
CA GLN A 63 3.92 4.38 -20.66
C GLN A 63 5.05 3.63 -19.93
N LEU A 64 5.04 3.62 -18.60
CA LEU A 64 6.01 2.89 -17.77
C LEU A 64 5.72 1.38 -17.74
N ALA A 65 4.44 1.00 -17.73
CA ALA A 65 3.97 -0.39 -17.74
C ALA A 65 2.95 -0.61 -18.88
N PRO A 66 3.42 -0.78 -20.13
CA PRO A 66 2.54 -0.84 -21.32
C PRO A 66 1.76 -2.13 -21.45
N GLU A 67 2.27 -3.23 -20.90
CA GLU A 67 1.66 -4.55 -21.00
C GLU A 67 1.05 -4.96 -19.65
N LYS A 68 -0.18 -5.47 -19.69
CA LYS A 68 -0.78 -6.15 -18.54
C LYS A 68 -0.05 -7.48 -18.30
N VAL A 69 0.33 -7.74 -17.07
CA VAL A 69 1.05 -8.97 -16.70
C VAL A 69 0.08 -10.17 -16.64
N SER A 70 -1.20 -9.92 -16.37
CA SER A 70 -2.27 -10.92 -16.38
C SER A 70 -3.61 -10.32 -16.85
N ALA A 71 -4.57 -11.17 -17.23
CA ALA A 71 -5.88 -10.69 -17.72
C ALA A 71 -6.69 -9.95 -16.65
N ASP A 72 -6.46 -10.27 -15.39
CA ASP A 72 -7.02 -9.66 -14.19
C ASP A 72 -6.11 -8.58 -13.58
N ASP A 73 -5.07 -8.14 -14.31
CA ASP A 73 -4.20 -7.06 -13.87
C ASP A 73 -4.94 -5.72 -13.93
N ARG A 74 -5.10 -5.13 -12.75
CA ARG A 74 -5.74 -3.84 -12.49
C ARG A 74 -4.82 -2.91 -11.68
N LEU A 75 -3.52 -3.23 -11.57
CA LEU A 75 -2.59 -2.47 -10.74
C LEU A 75 -2.54 -0.99 -11.15
N VAL A 76 -2.35 -0.73 -12.45
CA VAL A 76 -2.32 0.63 -13.00
C VAL A 76 -3.65 1.35 -12.77
N ASP A 77 -4.77 0.63 -12.83
CA ASP A 77 -6.09 1.20 -12.60
C ASP A 77 -6.23 1.63 -11.11
N TYR A 78 -5.75 0.80 -10.17
CA TYR A 78 -5.74 1.12 -8.73
C TYR A 78 -4.81 2.29 -8.39
N GLU A 79 -3.58 2.29 -8.92
CA GLU A 79 -2.63 3.37 -8.69
C GLU A 79 -3.15 4.70 -9.24
N THR A 80 -3.71 4.68 -10.45
CA THR A 80 -4.32 5.87 -11.07
C THR A 80 -5.41 6.43 -10.19
N LEU A 81 -6.36 5.60 -9.74
CA LEU A 81 -7.46 6.02 -8.87
C LEU A 81 -6.94 6.65 -7.58
N LEU A 82 -6.02 5.98 -6.90
CA LEU A 82 -5.48 6.46 -5.62
C LEU A 82 -4.70 7.76 -5.74
N VAL A 83 -3.85 7.87 -6.77
CA VAL A 83 -3.06 9.09 -7.02
C VAL A 83 -3.97 10.23 -7.45
N ALA A 84 -4.97 9.99 -8.30
CA ALA A 84 -5.94 11.01 -8.69
C ALA A 84 -6.70 11.57 -7.47
N ARG A 85 -7.24 10.70 -6.62
CA ARG A 85 -7.92 11.13 -5.37
C ARG A 85 -6.97 11.85 -4.42
N PHE A 86 -5.72 11.40 -4.33
CA PHE A 86 -4.72 12.05 -3.49
C PHE A 86 -4.39 13.48 -3.98
N LEU A 87 -4.24 13.68 -5.29
CA LEU A 87 -3.98 15.00 -5.87
C LEU A 87 -5.19 15.94 -5.73
N ASP A 88 -6.42 15.43 -5.86
CA ASP A 88 -7.63 16.21 -5.58
C ASP A 88 -7.67 16.68 -4.12
N ILE A 89 -7.35 15.79 -3.17
CA ILE A 89 -7.22 16.14 -1.75
C ILE A 89 -6.12 17.18 -1.54
N LEU A 90 -5.00 17.07 -2.27
CA LEU A 90 -3.89 17.99 -2.15
C LEU A 90 -4.26 19.40 -2.62
N GLU A 91 -5.00 19.49 -3.73
CA GLU A 91 -5.55 20.73 -4.26
C GLU A 91 -6.53 21.38 -3.28
N ASP A 92 -7.45 20.60 -2.71
CA ASP A 92 -8.43 21.09 -1.74
C ASP A 92 -7.76 21.66 -0.47
N LEU A 93 -6.60 21.12 -0.08
CA LEU A 93 -5.88 21.52 1.13
C LEU A 93 -4.85 22.63 0.93
N HIS A 94 -4.15 22.63 -0.21
CA HIS A 94 -2.96 23.45 -0.46
C HIS A 94 -3.07 24.32 -1.71
N GLY A 95 -4.13 24.17 -2.51
CA GLY A 95 -4.40 24.94 -3.73
C GLY A 95 -3.79 24.33 -5.00
N GLY A 96 -4.28 24.78 -6.15
CA GLY A 96 -3.88 24.28 -7.47
C GLY A 96 -2.39 24.52 -7.80
N ASP A 97 -1.81 25.63 -7.34
CA ASP A 97 -0.38 25.91 -7.56
C ASP A 97 0.51 24.84 -6.92
N PHE A 98 0.16 24.37 -5.72
CA PHE A 98 0.91 23.32 -5.03
C PHE A 98 0.71 21.95 -5.68
N ARG A 99 -0.52 21.63 -6.11
CA ARG A 99 -0.80 20.44 -6.91
C ARG A 99 0.09 20.39 -8.16
N GLN A 100 0.19 21.50 -8.88
CA GLN A 100 0.99 21.61 -10.10
C GLN A 100 2.48 21.30 -9.84
N VAL A 101 3.04 21.80 -8.74
CA VAL A 101 4.43 21.49 -8.35
C VAL A 101 4.65 19.98 -8.15
N VAL A 102 3.72 19.31 -7.48
CA VAL A 102 3.80 17.85 -7.26
C VAL A 102 3.64 17.09 -8.57
N GLU A 103 2.72 17.51 -9.43
CA GLU A 103 2.52 16.94 -10.77
C GLU A 103 3.76 17.13 -11.66
N ASP A 104 4.43 18.29 -11.60
CA ASP A 104 5.69 18.53 -12.31
C ASP A 104 6.84 17.65 -11.79
N CYS A 105 6.91 17.45 -10.47
CA CYS A 105 7.87 16.51 -9.88
C CYS A 105 7.60 15.08 -10.36
N LEU A 106 6.32 14.66 -10.38
CA LEU A 106 5.93 13.38 -10.96
C LEU A 106 6.33 13.33 -12.43
N ARG A 107 6.08 14.40 -13.20
CA ARG A 107 6.39 14.52 -14.63
C ARG A 107 7.87 14.35 -14.95
N LEU A 108 8.73 15.03 -14.22
CA LEU A 108 10.17 14.93 -14.44
C LEU A 108 10.73 13.56 -14.00
N SER A 109 10.24 12.99 -12.90
CA SER A 109 10.71 11.69 -12.40
C SER A 109 10.36 10.52 -13.32
N GLY A 110 9.13 10.45 -13.83
CA GLY A 110 8.77 9.41 -14.79
C GLY A 110 9.36 9.61 -16.20
N GLU A 111 9.60 10.86 -16.65
CA GLU A 111 10.37 11.10 -17.90
C GLU A 111 11.81 10.57 -17.74
N TYR A 112 12.44 10.81 -16.59
CA TYR A 112 13.74 10.24 -16.25
C TYR A 112 13.72 8.70 -16.26
N GLN A 113 12.70 8.07 -15.70
CA GLN A 113 12.58 6.61 -15.67
C GLN A 113 12.43 6.01 -17.08
N SER A 114 11.73 6.69 -17.99
CA SER A 114 11.52 6.23 -19.36
C SER A 114 12.72 6.46 -20.28
N GLU A 115 13.33 7.65 -20.21
CA GLU A 115 14.36 8.10 -21.16
C GLU A 115 15.78 7.90 -20.63
N GLY A 116 15.96 7.85 -19.30
CA GLY A 116 17.27 7.75 -18.65
C GLY A 116 18.13 9.01 -18.75
N ASP A 117 17.56 10.16 -19.16
CA ASP A 117 18.30 11.41 -19.36
C ASP A 117 18.62 12.12 -18.02
N PRO A 118 19.90 12.24 -17.63
CA PRO A 118 20.29 12.94 -16.40
C PRO A 118 19.88 14.43 -16.37
N ALA A 119 19.63 15.06 -17.52
CA ALA A 119 19.14 16.44 -17.56
C ALA A 119 17.82 16.61 -16.80
N ARG A 120 16.92 15.60 -16.87
CA ARG A 120 15.64 15.58 -16.13
C ARG A 120 15.83 15.57 -14.63
N LEU A 121 16.86 14.89 -14.12
CA LEU A 121 17.22 14.95 -12.70
C LEU A 121 17.76 16.33 -12.32
N GLY A 122 18.49 16.99 -13.22
CA GLY A 122 18.94 18.37 -13.03
C GLY A 122 17.77 19.35 -12.92
N GLU A 123 16.78 19.23 -13.82
CA GLU A 123 15.54 20.02 -13.78
C GLU A 123 14.75 19.77 -12.48
N LEU A 124 14.59 18.50 -12.09
CA LEU A 124 13.91 18.12 -10.85
C LEU A 124 14.63 18.66 -9.62
N GLY A 125 15.96 18.57 -9.58
CA GLY A 125 16.77 19.14 -8.51
C GLY A 125 16.65 20.67 -8.43
N GLY A 126 16.61 21.35 -9.58
CA GLY A 126 16.36 22.79 -9.66
C GLY A 126 14.98 23.17 -9.10
N LEU A 127 13.93 22.43 -9.46
CA LEU A 127 12.59 22.62 -8.93
C LEU A 127 12.56 22.44 -7.41
N LEU A 128 13.08 21.31 -6.90
CA LEU A 128 13.08 20.99 -5.47
C LEU A 128 13.89 21.98 -4.62
N THR A 129 15.00 22.49 -5.14
CA THR A 129 15.84 23.48 -4.43
C THR A 129 15.29 24.90 -4.48
N SER A 130 14.36 25.18 -5.39
CA SER A 130 13.67 26.48 -5.47
C SER A 130 12.53 26.62 -4.45
N LEU A 131 12.04 25.50 -3.89
CA LEU A 131 10.97 25.49 -2.91
C LEU A 131 11.43 26.05 -1.57
N ASP A 132 10.50 26.67 -0.85
CA ASP A 132 10.76 26.99 0.55
C ASP A 132 10.80 25.72 1.41
N VAL A 133 11.29 25.85 2.64
CA VAL A 133 11.45 24.69 3.54
C VAL A 133 10.11 24.02 3.86
N GLY A 134 9.03 24.78 3.96
CA GLY A 134 7.70 24.26 4.25
C GLY A 134 7.15 23.45 3.08
N ASP A 135 7.23 24.01 1.88
CA ASP A 135 6.81 23.38 0.63
C ASP A 135 7.65 22.13 0.33
N ALA A 136 8.97 22.19 0.54
CA ALA A 136 9.84 21.03 0.36
C ALA A 136 9.46 19.85 1.29
N ILE A 137 9.13 20.13 2.56
CA ILE A 137 8.64 19.11 3.50
C ILE A 137 7.31 18.53 3.01
N MET A 138 6.39 19.38 2.57
CA MET A 138 5.08 18.94 2.09
C MET A 138 5.20 18.11 0.81
N VAL A 139 6.05 18.49 -0.14
CA VAL A 139 6.30 17.72 -1.37
C VAL A 139 6.89 16.35 -1.01
N ALA A 140 7.92 16.30 -0.16
CA ALA A 140 8.50 15.03 0.28
C ALA A 140 7.46 14.13 0.99
N SER A 141 6.61 14.71 1.83
CA SER A 141 5.52 14.00 2.50
C SER A 141 4.51 13.46 1.48
N SER A 142 4.14 14.25 0.47
CA SER A 142 3.22 13.82 -0.59
C SER A 142 3.77 12.62 -1.37
N PHE A 143 5.05 12.61 -1.71
CA PHE A 143 5.69 11.46 -2.37
C PHE A 143 5.75 10.21 -1.47
N SER A 144 6.01 10.38 -0.17
CA SER A 144 5.92 9.28 0.81
C SER A 144 4.53 8.66 0.83
N HIS A 145 3.49 9.49 0.89
CA HIS A 145 2.10 9.02 0.88
C HIS A 145 1.70 8.35 -0.43
N MET A 146 2.08 8.92 -1.60
CA MET A 146 1.81 8.30 -2.89
C MET A 146 2.49 6.93 -3.01
N LEU A 147 3.73 6.79 -2.52
CA LEU A 147 4.42 5.50 -2.47
C LEU A 147 3.69 4.50 -1.55
N ASN A 148 3.21 4.96 -0.38
CA ASN A 148 2.42 4.11 0.51
C ASN A 148 1.10 3.67 -0.16
N LEU A 149 0.44 4.54 -0.92
CA LEU A 149 -0.77 4.17 -1.69
C LEU A 149 -0.47 3.17 -2.80
N ALA A 150 0.65 3.33 -3.53
CA ALA A 150 1.10 2.37 -4.54
C ALA A 150 1.36 0.99 -3.92
N ASN A 151 2.03 0.93 -2.76
CA ASN A 151 2.24 -0.34 -2.03
C ASN A 151 0.90 -1.00 -1.67
N LEU A 152 -0.12 -0.23 -1.27
CA LEU A 152 -1.45 -0.78 -0.98
C LEU A 152 -2.16 -1.30 -2.23
N ALA A 153 -2.02 -0.60 -3.37
CA ALA A 153 -2.54 -1.08 -4.65
C ALA A 153 -1.88 -2.41 -5.06
N GLU A 154 -0.57 -2.52 -4.89
CA GLU A 154 0.18 -3.75 -5.14
C GLU A 154 -0.28 -4.90 -4.23
N GLU A 155 -0.43 -4.65 -2.92
CA GLU A 155 -0.95 -5.64 -1.97
C GLU A 155 -2.31 -6.21 -2.41
N ILE A 156 -3.22 -5.35 -2.87
CA ILE A 156 -4.55 -5.77 -3.35
C ILE A 156 -4.42 -6.55 -4.65
N GLN A 157 -3.64 -6.05 -5.60
CA GLN A 157 -3.41 -6.77 -6.85
C GLN A 157 -2.84 -8.17 -6.57
N MET A 158 -1.91 -8.31 -5.63
CA MET A 158 -1.33 -9.60 -5.24
C MET A 158 -2.37 -10.56 -4.65
N VAL A 159 -3.30 -10.06 -3.81
CA VAL A 159 -4.34 -10.89 -3.19
C VAL A 159 -5.36 -11.40 -4.20
N TYR A 160 -5.72 -10.58 -5.20
CA TYR A 160 -6.74 -10.93 -6.19
C TYR A 160 -6.19 -11.51 -7.49
N ARG A 161 -4.88 -11.44 -7.71
CA ARG A 161 -4.22 -12.07 -8.86
C ARG A 161 -4.47 -13.57 -8.82
N LYS A 162 -5.10 -14.08 -9.87
CA LYS A 162 -5.29 -15.52 -10.07
C LYS A 162 -3.94 -16.20 -10.25
N LYS A 163 -3.84 -17.45 -9.78
CA LYS A 163 -2.68 -18.31 -10.07
C LYS A 163 -2.45 -18.37 -11.57
N ALA A 164 -1.20 -18.18 -11.97
CA ALA A 164 -0.78 -18.19 -13.36
C ALA A 164 -0.47 -19.63 -13.82
N GLU A 165 -1.48 -20.52 -13.75
CA GLU A 165 -1.31 -21.96 -14.06
C GLU A 165 -0.70 -22.19 -15.45
N ALA A 166 -1.09 -21.37 -16.45
CA ALA A 166 -0.56 -21.45 -17.80
C ALA A 166 0.93 -21.06 -17.93
N SER A 167 1.48 -20.34 -16.94
CA SER A 167 2.89 -19.92 -16.90
C SER A 167 3.80 -20.90 -16.16
N ARG A 168 3.25 -21.95 -15.56
CA ARG A 168 4.02 -22.97 -14.86
C ARG A 168 4.85 -23.81 -15.83
N ARG A 169 6.10 -24.06 -15.45
CA ARG A 169 7.07 -24.87 -16.22
C ARG A 169 7.06 -26.34 -15.79
N GLY A 170 6.47 -26.65 -14.63
CA GLY A 170 6.38 -27.99 -14.06
C GLY A 170 7.64 -28.43 -13.31
N ASP A 171 8.55 -27.50 -13.01
CA ASP A 171 9.81 -27.77 -12.30
C ASP A 171 9.90 -26.95 -10.99
N PHE A 172 11.08 -26.91 -10.38
CA PHE A 172 11.31 -26.21 -9.10
C PHE A 172 11.36 -24.68 -9.25
N VAL A 173 11.47 -24.14 -10.48
CA VAL A 173 11.50 -22.70 -10.73
C VAL A 173 10.13 -22.08 -10.44
N ASP A 174 9.05 -22.85 -10.59
CA ASP A 174 7.69 -22.41 -10.30
C ASP A 174 7.49 -22.01 -8.83
N GLU A 175 8.25 -22.61 -7.91
CA GLU A 175 8.16 -22.34 -6.47
C GLU A 175 8.85 -21.03 -6.05
N ALA A 176 9.52 -20.35 -6.98
CA ALA A 176 10.23 -19.10 -6.70
C ALA A 176 9.32 -17.86 -6.77
N SER A 177 8.07 -17.99 -7.20
CA SER A 177 7.15 -16.87 -7.40
C SER A 177 5.72 -17.22 -7.01
N ALA A 178 5.08 -16.35 -6.24
CA ALA A 178 3.72 -16.56 -5.70
C ALA A 178 2.64 -16.89 -6.77
N PRO A 179 2.64 -16.31 -7.98
CA PRO A 179 1.67 -16.68 -9.01
C PRO A 179 1.81 -18.12 -9.53
N THR A 180 3.00 -18.71 -9.42
CA THR A 180 3.31 -20.05 -9.95
C THR A 180 3.48 -21.11 -8.85
N GLU A 181 3.71 -20.71 -7.60
CA GLU A 181 3.98 -21.62 -6.49
C GLU A 181 2.86 -22.64 -6.27
N SER A 182 3.24 -23.81 -5.76
CA SER A 182 2.31 -24.87 -5.38
C SER A 182 1.60 -24.47 -4.07
N ASP A 183 0.27 -24.54 -4.04
CA ASP A 183 -0.42 -24.53 -2.74
C ASP A 183 -0.23 -25.86 -2.00
N ILE A 184 -0.79 -25.94 -0.79
CA ILE A 184 -0.67 -27.12 0.06
C ILE A 184 -1.33 -28.37 -0.55
N ASP A 185 -2.42 -28.21 -1.32
CA ASP A 185 -3.09 -29.34 -1.97
C ASP A 185 -2.24 -29.86 -3.12
N GLU A 186 -1.74 -28.96 -3.96
CA GLU A 186 -0.83 -29.28 -5.07
C GLU A 186 0.45 -29.93 -4.56
N THR A 187 1.00 -29.44 -3.46
CA THR A 187 2.16 -30.01 -2.78
C THR A 187 1.89 -31.45 -2.34
N PHE A 188 0.76 -31.70 -1.67
CA PHE A 188 0.40 -33.05 -1.23
C PHE A 188 0.15 -33.99 -2.40
N GLN A 189 -0.53 -33.52 -3.46
CA GLN A 189 -0.72 -34.31 -4.68
C GLN A 189 0.62 -34.63 -5.36
N ARG A 190 1.56 -33.70 -5.41
CA ARG A 190 2.92 -33.91 -5.97
C ARG A 190 3.71 -34.92 -5.15
N LEU A 191 3.61 -34.90 -3.82
CA LEU A 191 4.24 -35.89 -2.95
C LEU A 191 3.68 -37.31 -3.19
N VAL A 192 2.36 -37.44 -3.30
CA VAL A 192 1.71 -38.75 -3.47
C VAL A 192 1.88 -39.28 -4.89
N ARG A 193 1.56 -38.48 -5.91
CA ARG A 193 1.54 -38.92 -7.32
C ARG A 193 2.91 -38.81 -7.99
N GLY A 194 3.69 -37.78 -7.67
CA GLY A 194 4.98 -37.51 -8.30
C GLY A 194 6.15 -38.23 -7.63
N LEU A 195 6.17 -38.29 -6.30
CA LEU A 195 7.26 -38.91 -5.53
C LEU A 195 6.90 -40.29 -4.93
N GLY A 196 5.67 -40.76 -5.13
CA GLY A 196 5.22 -42.08 -4.68
C GLY A 196 5.11 -42.22 -3.16
N LYS A 197 4.95 -41.11 -2.42
CA LYS A 197 4.71 -41.15 -0.97
C LYS A 197 3.29 -41.63 -0.68
N SER A 198 3.13 -42.46 0.34
CA SER A 198 1.81 -42.82 0.82
C SER A 198 1.15 -41.61 1.52
N PRO A 199 -0.19 -41.45 1.43
CA PRO A 199 -0.89 -40.37 2.14
C PRO A 199 -0.61 -40.36 3.65
N ARG A 200 -0.39 -41.54 4.23
CA ARG A 200 -0.09 -41.70 5.66
C ARG A 200 1.29 -41.17 6.04
N GLU A 201 2.31 -41.39 5.19
CA GLU A 201 3.64 -40.79 5.40
C GLU A 201 3.58 -39.26 5.37
N VAL A 202 2.77 -38.68 4.48
CA VAL A 202 2.58 -37.21 4.41
C VAL A 202 1.93 -36.70 5.71
N PHE A 203 0.88 -37.39 6.18
CA PHE A 203 0.21 -37.03 7.43
C PHE A 203 1.12 -37.13 8.66
N ASP A 204 1.88 -38.23 8.78
CA ASP A 204 2.80 -38.44 9.91
C ASP A 204 3.95 -37.42 9.89
N ALA A 205 4.48 -37.07 8.71
CA ALA A 205 5.48 -36.00 8.57
C ALA A 205 4.92 -34.66 9.05
N LEU A 206 3.73 -34.29 8.57
CA LEU A 206 3.06 -33.03 8.92
C LEU A 206 2.79 -32.93 10.44
N ARG A 207 2.46 -34.03 11.09
CA ARG A 207 2.25 -34.09 12.55
C ARG A 207 3.51 -33.76 13.36
N SER A 208 4.68 -34.06 12.81
CA SER A 208 5.99 -33.81 13.44
C SER A 208 6.67 -32.52 12.98
N GLN A 209 6.10 -31.83 11.99
CA GLN A 209 6.63 -30.60 11.45
C GLN A 209 6.27 -29.41 12.33
N THR A 210 7.23 -28.51 12.53
CA THR A 210 7.02 -27.22 13.19
C THR A 210 7.72 -26.13 12.39
N ILE A 211 6.98 -25.06 12.10
CA ILE A 211 7.48 -23.83 11.50
C ILE A 211 7.46 -22.77 12.60
N ASP A 212 8.62 -22.26 12.99
CA ASP A 212 8.72 -21.16 13.95
C ASP A 212 9.03 -19.84 13.22
N LEU A 213 8.11 -18.88 13.31
CA LEU A 213 8.22 -17.56 12.72
C LEU A 213 8.66 -16.56 13.78
N VAL A 214 9.91 -16.09 13.68
CA VAL A 214 10.48 -15.14 14.64
C VAL A 214 10.23 -13.70 14.17
N LEU A 215 9.40 -12.96 14.91
CA LEU A 215 9.15 -11.55 14.65
C LEU A 215 10.30 -10.68 15.17
N THR A 216 10.78 -9.78 14.32
CA THR A 216 11.86 -8.83 14.63
C THR A 216 11.34 -7.39 14.60
N ALA A 217 12.03 -6.48 15.28
CA ALA A 217 11.72 -5.06 15.20
C ALA A 217 12.05 -4.53 13.79
N HIS A 218 11.18 -3.68 13.23
CA HIS A 218 11.47 -3.02 11.96
C HIS A 218 12.35 -1.79 12.20
N PRO A 219 13.59 -1.74 11.68
CA PRO A 219 14.62 -0.79 12.11
C PRO A 219 14.30 0.68 11.75
N THR A 220 13.41 0.93 10.79
CA THR A 220 13.18 2.27 10.23
C THR A 220 11.71 2.71 10.17
N GLN A 221 10.76 1.82 10.44
CA GLN A 221 9.33 2.10 10.22
C GLN A 221 8.49 1.50 11.33
N SER A 222 8.46 2.18 12.48
CA SER A 222 7.39 1.96 13.46
C SER A 222 6.13 2.70 13.00
N VAL A 223 5.55 2.28 11.87
CA VAL A 223 4.28 2.82 11.37
C VAL A 223 3.28 2.79 12.53
N ARG A 224 2.62 3.92 12.80
CA ARG A 224 1.68 4.01 13.91
C ARG A 224 0.51 3.06 13.64
N ARG A 225 0.01 2.39 14.69
CA ARG A 225 -1.20 1.54 14.59
C ARG A 225 -2.38 2.27 13.95
N SER A 226 -2.52 3.57 14.26
CA SER A 226 -3.57 4.42 13.68
C SER A 226 -3.45 4.61 12.17
N LEU A 227 -2.25 4.49 11.60
CA LEU A 227 -2.00 4.55 10.17
C LEU A 227 -2.23 3.18 9.52
N LEU A 228 -1.78 2.09 10.15
CA LEU A 228 -2.08 0.72 9.71
C LEU A 228 -3.60 0.47 9.61
N GLN A 229 -4.39 0.96 10.57
CA GLN A 229 -5.84 0.87 10.52
C GLN A 229 -6.44 1.62 9.32
N LYS A 230 -5.90 2.80 8.97
CA LYS A 230 -6.35 3.58 7.80
C LYS A 230 -5.99 2.89 6.51
N HIS A 231 -4.78 2.33 6.42
CA HIS A 231 -4.37 1.51 5.29
C HIS A 231 -5.26 0.26 5.14
N ALA A 232 -5.68 -0.36 6.24
CA ALA A 232 -6.67 -1.45 6.20
C ALA A 232 -8.04 -0.97 5.67
N SER A 233 -8.52 0.22 6.08
CA SER A 233 -9.75 0.81 5.55
C SER A 233 -9.64 1.12 4.05
N ILE A 234 -8.55 1.73 3.61
CA ILE A 234 -8.26 2.01 2.18
C ILE A 234 -8.30 0.71 1.37
N ARG A 235 -7.65 -0.36 1.86
CA ARG A 235 -7.69 -1.68 1.23
C ARG A 235 -9.10 -2.23 1.13
N SER A 236 -9.89 -2.12 2.19
CA SER A 236 -11.29 -2.53 2.18
C SER A 236 -12.12 -1.77 1.14
N CYS A 237 -11.95 -0.45 1.02
CA CYS A 237 -12.65 0.35 0.01
C CYS A 237 -12.28 -0.09 -1.41
N LEU A 238 -10.99 -0.24 -1.70
CA LEU A 238 -10.51 -0.71 -3.01
C LEU A 238 -11.02 -2.12 -3.33
N THR A 239 -11.01 -3.04 -2.36
CA THR A 239 -11.61 -4.37 -2.50
C THR A 239 -13.10 -4.29 -2.83
N GLN A 240 -13.84 -3.42 -2.16
CA GLN A 240 -15.28 -3.27 -2.40
C GLN A 240 -15.53 -2.71 -3.80
N LEU A 241 -14.76 -1.71 -4.27
CA LEU A 241 -14.84 -1.19 -5.64
C LEU A 241 -14.56 -2.25 -6.73
N CYS A 242 -13.88 -3.34 -6.38
CA CYS A 242 -13.63 -4.45 -7.31
C CYS A 242 -14.79 -5.46 -7.41
N GLY A 243 -15.79 -5.36 -6.52
CA GLY A 243 -16.93 -6.26 -6.50
C GLY A 243 -17.75 -6.19 -7.80
N GLU A 244 -18.20 -7.34 -8.28
CA GLU A 244 -19.17 -7.36 -9.39
C GLU A 244 -20.56 -7.01 -8.87
N GLY A 245 -21.30 -6.16 -9.59
CA GLY A 245 -22.71 -5.86 -9.32
C GLY A 245 -22.98 -4.77 -8.28
N ILE A 246 -22.03 -3.86 -8.06
CA ILE A 246 -22.18 -2.67 -7.21
C ILE A 246 -23.10 -1.67 -7.93
N SER A 247 -24.02 -1.04 -7.19
CA SER A 247 -24.83 0.06 -7.73
C SER A 247 -24.07 1.39 -7.74
N ASP A 248 -24.45 2.31 -8.65
CA ASP A 248 -23.81 3.63 -8.76
C ASP A 248 -23.76 4.40 -7.43
N ASN A 249 -24.80 4.26 -6.59
CA ASN A 249 -24.86 4.88 -5.27
C ASN A 249 -23.85 4.26 -4.30
N GLU A 250 -23.73 2.92 -4.29
CA GLU A 250 -22.75 2.24 -3.45
C GLU A 250 -21.33 2.56 -3.88
N GLU A 251 -21.07 2.63 -5.19
CA GLU A 251 -19.77 3.04 -5.72
C GLU A 251 -19.41 4.45 -5.26
N GLN A 252 -20.35 5.40 -5.33
CA GLN A 252 -20.16 6.75 -4.83
C GLN A 252 -19.88 6.78 -3.31
N GLU A 253 -20.64 6.04 -2.50
CA GLU A 253 -20.43 5.97 -1.05
C GLU A 253 -19.05 5.40 -0.69
N ILE A 254 -18.59 4.39 -1.44
CA ILE A 254 -17.27 3.78 -1.26
C ILE A 254 -16.16 4.75 -1.68
N ASP A 255 -16.32 5.47 -2.79
CA ASP A 255 -15.36 6.47 -3.26
C ASP A 255 -15.23 7.63 -2.26
N GLU A 256 -16.34 8.14 -1.73
CA GLU A 256 -16.33 9.14 -0.65
C GLU A 256 -15.65 8.61 0.61
N ALA A 257 -15.83 7.34 0.94
CA ALA A 257 -15.13 6.70 2.05
C ALA A 257 -13.62 6.57 1.80
N LEU A 258 -13.22 6.19 0.58
CA LEU A 258 -11.83 6.11 0.17
C LEU A 258 -11.13 7.46 0.30
N GLN A 259 -11.72 8.53 -0.26
CA GLN A 259 -11.20 9.89 -0.16
C GLN A 259 -11.00 10.33 1.30
N ARG A 260 -11.97 10.03 2.16
CA ARG A 260 -11.91 10.37 3.59
C ARG A 260 -10.76 9.65 4.31
N GLU A 261 -10.54 8.37 4.01
CA GLU A 261 -9.46 7.60 4.62
C GLU A 261 -8.08 8.04 4.09
N ILE A 262 -7.96 8.36 2.80
CA ILE A 262 -6.72 8.94 2.21
C ILE A 262 -6.40 10.27 2.90
N LEU A 263 -7.38 11.16 3.03
CA LEU A 263 -7.22 12.44 3.73
C LEU A 263 -6.82 12.22 5.20
N ALA A 264 -7.45 11.26 5.89
CA ALA A 264 -7.14 10.96 7.28
C ALA A 264 -5.72 10.38 7.43
N ALA A 265 -5.25 9.58 6.47
CA ALA A 265 -3.89 9.08 6.43
C ALA A 265 -2.89 10.22 6.21
N PHE A 266 -3.16 11.10 5.23
CA PHE A 266 -2.31 12.26 4.92
C PHE A 266 -2.18 13.24 6.10
N LYS A 267 -3.26 13.47 6.86
CA LYS A 267 -3.24 14.33 8.04
C LYS A 267 -2.66 13.65 9.29
N THR A 268 -2.28 12.39 9.21
CA THR A 268 -1.65 11.66 10.31
C THR A 268 -0.14 11.65 10.12
N ASP A 269 0.61 12.26 11.04
CA ASP A 269 2.08 12.24 11.05
C ASP A 269 2.63 10.80 10.89
N GLU A 270 3.22 10.48 9.74
CA GLU A 270 3.90 9.20 9.47
C GLU A 270 5.13 9.04 10.38
N ILE A 271 5.89 10.13 10.52
CA ILE A 271 7.13 10.16 11.29
C ILE A 271 6.79 10.36 12.77
N ARG A 272 7.33 9.49 13.63
CA ARG A 272 7.29 9.72 15.07
C ARG A 272 8.34 10.77 15.42
N ARG A 273 7.92 11.81 16.15
CA ARG A 273 8.84 12.87 16.65
C ARG A 273 9.84 12.34 17.67
N THR A 274 9.52 11.23 18.30
CA THR A 274 10.37 10.52 19.25
C THR A 274 10.54 9.07 18.79
N PRO A 275 11.76 8.51 18.86
CA PRO A 275 11.96 7.10 18.54
C PRO A 275 11.05 6.22 19.43
N PRO A 276 10.54 5.09 18.88
CA PRO A 276 9.72 4.18 19.65
C PRO A 276 10.54 3.60 20.82
N THR A 277 9.87 3.35 21.94
CA THR A 277 10.48 2.55 23.01
C THR A 277 10.45 1.07 22.60
N PRO A 278 11.32 0.19 23.14
CA PRO A 278 11.25 -1.25 22.89
C PRO A 278 9.86 -1.84 23.20
N GLN A 279 9.15 -1.28 24.19
CA GLN A 279 7.78 -1.65 24.52
C GLN A 279 6.77 -1.26 23.43
N ASP A 280 7.01 -0.14 22.74
CA ASP A 280 6.18 0.29 21.61
C ASP A 280 6.40 -0.58 20.37
N GLU A 281 7.65 -1.03 20.14
CA GLU A 281 7.97 -1.97 19.06
C GLU A 281 7.28 -3.31 19.29
N MET A 282 7.38 -3.86 20.50
CA MET A 282 6.65 -5.06 20.88
C MET A 282 5.14 -4.89 20.67
N ARG A 283 4.55 -3.77 21.12
CA ARG A 283 3.12 -3.51 20.94
C ARG A 283 2.72 -3.40 19.47
N ALA A 284 3.58 -2.82 18.63
CA ALA A 284 3.37 -2.72 17.19
C ALA A 284 3.47 -4.09 16.51
N GLY A 285 4.49 -4.91 16.83
CA GLY A 285 4.56 -6.27 16.31
C GLY A 285 3.35 -7.12 16.70
N MET A 286 2.87 -6.96 17.95
CA MET A 286 1.69 -7.66 18.44
C MET A 286 0.37 -7.23 17.77
N SER A 287 0.30 -6.08 17.08
CA SER A 287 -0.94 -5.71 16.38
C SER A 287 -1.22 -6.62 15.20
N TYR A 288 -0.19 -7.09 14.48
CA TYR A 288 -0.36 -8.06 13.40
C TYR A 288 -0.99 -9.37 13.89
N PHE A 289 -0.72 -9.77 15.15
CA PHE A 289 -1.37 -10.94 15.73
C PHE A 289 -2.88 -10.76 15.82
N HIS A 290 -3.30 -9.66 16.41
CA HIS A 290 -4.71 -9.37 16.62
C HIS A 290 -5.45 -9.15 15.29
N ASP A 291 -4.82 -8.49 14.34
CA ASP A 291 -5.48 -8.02 13.14
C ASP A 291 -5.53 -9.09 12.03
N THR A 292 -4.49 -9.93 11.89
CA THR A 292 -4.41 -10.92 10.80
C THR A 292 -4.10 -12.35 11.26
N ILE A 293 -3.05 -12.57 12.05
CA ILE A 293 -2.51 -13.91 12.33
C ILE A 293 -3.51 -14.76 13.15
N TRP A 294 -4.19 -14.16 14.13
CA TRP A 294 -5.14 -14.84 15.01
C TRP A 294 -6.25 -15.55 14.22
N ASN A 295 -6.76 -14.91 13.18
CA ASN A 295 -7.78 -15.49 12.31
C ASN A 295 -7.17 -16.28 11.14
N GLY A 296 -5.96 -15.90 10.70
CA GLY A 296 -5.24 -16.52 9.60
C GLY A 296 -4.79 -17.95 9.89
N VAL A 297 -4.22 -18.21 11.07
CA VAL A 297 -3.69 -19.54 11.44
C VAL A 297 -4.79 -20.61 11.44
N PRO A 298 -5.94 -20.44 12.12
CA PRO A 298 -7.02 -21.42 12.05
C PRO A 298 -7.58 -21.60 10.64
N LYS A 299 -7.63 -20.54 9.82
CA LYS A 299 -8.08 -20.61 8.42
C LYS A 299 -7.12 -21.46 7.57
N PHE A 300 -5.81 -21.30 7.77
CA PHE A 300 -4.79 -22.12 7.12
C PHE A 300 -4.86 -23.58 7.57
N LEU A 301 -4.95 -23.86 8.88
CA LEU A 301 -5.08 -25.24 9.39
C LEU A 301 -6.32 -25.96 8.85
N ARG A 302 -7.44 -25.25 8.66
CA ARG A 302 -8.63 -25.81 7.99
C ARG A 302 -8.39 -26.13 6.50
N ARG A 303 -7.56 -25.33 5.82
CA ARG A 303 -7.14 -25.61 4.43
C ARG A 303 -6.29 -26.88 4.37
N VAL A 304 -5.38 -27.05 5.34
CA VAL A 304 -4.57 -28.26 5.51
C VAL A 304 -5.47 -29.50 5.69
N ASP A 305 -6.47 -29.44 6.58
CA ASP A 305 -7.44 -30.55 6.77
C ASP A 305 -8.16 -30.91 5.47
N THR A 306 -8.50 -29.92 4.65
CA THR A 306 -9.17 -30.12 3.37
C THR A 306 -8.23 -30.80 2.36
N ALA A 307 -6.96 -30.36 2.30
CA ALA A 307 -5.94 -30.96 1.44
C ALA A 307 -5.61 -32.41 1.84
N LEU A 308 -5.56 -32.69 3.15
CA LEU A 308 -5.40 -34.06 3.68
C LEU A 308 -6.55 -34.96 3.21
N LYS A 309 -7.79 -34.46 3.27
CA LYS A 309 -8.96 -35.20 2.79
C LYS A 309 -8.88 -35.52 1.29
N ASN A 310 -8.37 -34.59 0.49
CA ASN A 310 -8.24 -34.76 -0.96
C ASN A 310 -7.23 -35.86 -1.36
N ILE A 311 -6.21 -36.11 -0.52
CA ILE A 311 -5.27 -37.23 -0.71
C ILE A 311 -5.73 -38.54 -0.04
N GLY A 312 -6.93 -38.57 0.53
CA GLY A 312 -7.55 -39.78 1.11
C GLY A 312 -7.36 -39.96 2.61
N ILE A 313 -6.93 -38.93 3.35
CA ILE A 313 -6.86 -38.95 4.82
C ILE A 313 -8.13 -38.31 5.39
N ASP A 314 -9.02 -39.11 5.98
CA ASP A 314 -10.26 -38.61 6.60
C ASP A 314 -10.08 -38.14 8.06
N GLU A 315 -8.83 -38.11 8.53
CA GLU A 315 -8.43 -37.60 9.84
C GLU A 315 -8.00 -36.12 9.73
N ARG A 316 -8.40 -35.30 10.71
CA ARG A 316 -7.89 -33.93 10.83
C ARG A 316 -6.51 -33.93 11.48
N LEU A 317 -5.72 -32.89 11.21
CA LEU A 317 -4.50 -32.68 11.97
C LEU A 317 -4.86 -32.50 13.46
N PRO A 318 -4.17 -33.20 14.40
CA PRO A 318 -4.44 -33.04 15.82
C PRO A 318 -4.36 -31.56 16.23
N TYR A 319 -5.36 -31.06 16.96
CA TYR A 319 -5.42 -29.64 17.36
C TYR A 319 -4.26 -29.19 18.25
N ASN A 320 -3.54 -30.13 18.84
CA ASN A 320 -2.37 -29.91 19.69
C ASN A 320 -1.04 -30.06 18.92
N ALA A 321 -1.06 -30.33 17.61
CA ALA A 321 0.13 -30.36 16.79
C ALA A 321 0.65 -28.91 16.58
N PRO A 322 1.89 -28.60 16.99
CA PRO A 322 2.44 -27.26 16.87
C PRO A 322 3.00 -27.01 15.45
N LEU A 323 2.14 -27.02 14.44
CA LEU A 323 2.57 -26.85 13.05
C LEU A 323 3.17 -25.47 12.79
N ILE A 324 2.57 -24.43 13.38
CA ILE A 324 3.02 -23.04 13.28
C ILE A 324 3.18 -22.49 14.69
N GLN A 325 4.37 -21.97 14.99
CA GLN A 325 4.71 -21.25 16.19
C GLN A 325 5.23 -19.87 15.85
N PHE A 326 5.15 -18.97 16.82
CA PHE A 326 5.68 -17.64 16.68
C PHE A 326 6.52 -17.28 17.88
N SER A 327 7.68 -16.71 17.59
CA SER A 327 8.65 -16.20 18.55
C SER A 327 8.89 -14.71 18.30
N SER A 328 9.53 -14.01 19.23
CA SER A 328 9.80 -12.56 19.08
C SER A 328 11.17 -12.20 19.62
N TRP A 329 11.89 -11.36 18.88
CA TRP A 329 13.11 -10.70 19.34
C TRP A 329 12.86 -9.29 19.86
N MET A 330 11.67 -8.72 19.61
CA MET A 330 11.31 -7.39 20.09
C MET A 330 11.37 -7.33 21.62
N GLY A 331 12.27 -6.51 22.16
CA GLY A 331 12.51 -6.34 23.60
C GLY A 331 13.37 -7.43 24.26
N GLY A 332 13.77 -8.46 23.51
CA GLY A 332 14.69 -9.51 23.97
C GLY A 332 16.11 -9.36 23.42
N ASP A 333 16.23 -8.85 22.19
CA ASP A 333 17.51 -8.62 21.53
C ASP A 333 18.24 -7.42 22.16
N ARG A 334 19.48 -7.66 22.61
CA ARG A 334 20.36 -6.71 23.30
C ARG A 334 21.70 -6.55 22.59
N ASP A 335 21.88 -7.16 21.41
CA ASP A 335 23.12 -7.04 20.67
C ASP A 335 23.19 -5.65 20.00
N GLY A 336 23.77 -4.69 20.72
CA GLY A 336 24.08 -3.35 20.22
C GLY A 336 23.02 -2.26 20.50
N SER A 337 22.08 -2.48 21.42
CA SER A 337 21.04 -1.52 21.84
C SER A 337 21.21 -0.96 23.25
#